data_AF-A0A7W5XKZ8-F1
#
_entry.id   AF-A0A7W5XKZ8-F1
#
_cell.length_a   1.000
_cell.length_b   1.000
_cell.length_c   1.000
_cell.angle_alpha   90.00
_cell.angle_beta   90.00
_cell.angle_gamma   90.00
#
_symmetry.space_group_name_H-M   'P 1'
#
loop_
_entity.id
_entity.type
_entity.pdbx_description
1 polymer ?
#
loop_
_entity_poly.entity_id
_entity_poly.type
_entity_poly.pdbx_seq_one_letter_code
_entity_poly.pdbx_strand_id
1 'polypeptide(L)'
;MNHQDSSAPAALERRALVRALREKGPEAETLCEGWKTRDLAVHIVARDSRPDTIFGQGLPVVGDKAARAYQQLEQLGFEALLQRIKTGPPQWSPARLRAVDNVMNTVEFYVHTEDVLRADPGADQRPRRSVADSVRTTLWNQASRTLFIPAARKARRRLTFLSPGVGAVTHGRTGDPMLILEGAPEELVLWAFGRQEAAEVTMREP
;
A
#
# COMPACT_ATOMS: atom_id res chain seq x y z
N MET A 1 -11.46 -28.27 -4.61
CA MET A 1 -11.16 -27.29 -3.56
C MET A 1 -9.68 -26.92 -3.63
N ASN A 2 -9.31 -25.72 -4.11
CA ASN A 2 -7.91 -25.30 -4.21
C ASN A 2 -7.47 -24.62 -2.90
N HIS A 3 -6.61 -25.31 -2.13
CA HIS A 3 -6.01 -24.80 -0.90
C HIS A 3 -4.79 -23.87 -1.14
N GLN A 4 -4.51 -23.46 -2.38
CA GLN A 4 -3.34 -22.65 -2.73
C GLN A 4 -3.51 -21.13 -2.56
N ASP A 5 -4.72 -20.62 -2.30
CA ASP A 5 -4.98 -19.18 -2.25
C ASP A 5 -4.63 -18.49 -0.90
N SER A 6 -4.39 -19.26 0.18
CA SER A 6 -4.24 -18.70 1.53
C SER A 6 -2.84 -18.19 1.87
N SER A 7 -1.84 -18.42 1.01
CA SER A 7 -0.45 -17.99 1.18
C SER A 7 -0.01 -16.93 0.15
N ALA A 8 -0.88 -16.56 -0.78
CA ALA A 8 -0.59 -15.51 -1.75
C ALA A 8 -0.29 -14.18 -1.03
N PRO A 9 0.75 -13.43 -1.42
CA PRO A 9 1.13 -12.17 -0.78
C PRO A 9 -0.04 -11.19 -0.59
N ALA A 10 -0.84 -10.96 -1.62
CA ALA A 10 -2.02 -10.09 -1.53
C ALA A 10 -3.06 -10.58 -0.51
N ALA A 11 -3.26 -11.90 -0.38
CA ALA A 11 -4.21 -12.46 0.58
C ALA A 11 -3.70 -12.40 2.03
N LEU A 12 -2.38 -12.48 2.24
CA LEU A 12 -1.75 -12.22 3.54
C LEU A 12 -1.97 -10.75 3.94
N GLU A 13 -1.62 -9.83 3.06
CA GLU A 13 -1.71 -8.39 3.34
C GLU A 13 -3.16 -7.90 3.46
N ARG A 14 -4.09 -8.42 2.65
CA ARG A 14 -5.53 -8.15 2.81
C ARG A 14 -6.04 -8.53 4.19
N ARG A 15 -5.61 -9.68 4.73
CA ARG A 15 -5.99 -10.12 6.08
C ARG A 15 -5.35 -9.26 7.16
N ALA A 16 -4.10 -8.83 6.96
CA ALA A 16 -3.40 -7.92 7.85
C ALA A 16 -4.14 -6.57 7.92
N LEU A 17 -4.53 -6.01 6.78
CA LEU A 17 -5.31 -4.78 6.69
C LEU A 17 -6.64 -4.88 7.43
N VAL A 18 -7.43 -5.93 7.16
CA VAL A 18 -8.72 -6.14 7.84
C VAL A 18 -8.55 -6.27 9.36
N ARG A 19 -7.45 -6.90 9.81
CA ARG A 19 -7.14 -7.01 11.24
C ARG A 19 -6.82 -5.64 11.83
N ALA A 20 -5.92 -4.89 11.20
CA ALA A 20 -5.51 -3.56 11.65
C ALA A 20 -6.71 -2.61 11.73
N LEU A 21 -7.52 -2.54 10.67
CA LEU A 21 -8.73 -1.72 10.63
C LEU A 21 -9.72 -2.09 11.74
N ARG A 22 -9.94 -3.40 11.97
CA ARG A 22 -10.83 -3.86 13.05
C ARG A 22 -10.30 -3.48 14.43
N GLU A 23 -9.00 -3.65 14.67
CA GLU A 23 -8.37 -3.36 15.95
C GLU A 23 -8.43 -1.87 16.29
N LYS A 24 -8.24 -0.99 15.30
CA LYS A 24 -8.30 0.47 15.49
C LYS A 24 -9.71 1.02 15.60
N GLY A 25 -10.69 0.37 14.96
CA GLY A 25 -12.04 0.91 14.82
C GLY A 25 -12.10 2.08 13.82
N PRO A 26 -13.31 2.60 13.51
CA PRO A 26 -13.57 3.49 12.37
C PRO A 26 -13.06 4.94 12.49
N GLU A 27 -12.83 5.43 13.71
CA GLU A 27 -12.52 6.84 13.99
C GLU A 27 -11.03 7.12 14.19
N ALA A 28 -10.19 6.08 14.12
CA ALA A 28 -8.75 6.21 14.29
C ALA A 28 -8.12 6.94 13.09
N GLU A 29 -7.09 7.73 13.38
CA GLU A 29 -6.29 8.40 12.37
C GLU A 29 -5.50 7.39 11.52
N THR A 30 -5.09 7.83 10.33
CA THR A 30 -4.17 7.09 9.46
C THR A 30 -3.02 8.01 9.03
N LEU A 31 -1.96 7.44 8.44
CA LEU A 31 -0.91 8.24 7.80
C LEU A 31 -1.38 8.92 6.50
N CYS A 32 -2.56 8.58 5.99
CA CYS A 32 -3.22 9.37 4.95
C CYS A 32 -3.85 10.60 5.61
N GLU A 33 -3.20 11.76 5.49
CA GLU A 33 -3.65 12.99 6.12
C GLU A 33 -5.14 13.28 5.86
N GLY A 34 -5.87 13.55 6.94
CA GLY A 34 -7.31 13.82 6.90
C GLY A 34 -8.19 12.59 6.73
N TRP A 35 -7.63 11.38 6.68
CA TRP A 35 -8.40 10.14 6.55
C TRP A 35 -8.44 9.38 7.87
N LYS A 36 -9.66 9.00 8.25
CA LYS A 36 -9.88 7.97 9.25
C LYS A 36 -9.75 6.58 8.62
N THR A 37 -9.60 5.57 9.47
CA THR A 37 -9.66 4.16 9.05
C THR A 37 -10.95 3.82 8.31
N ARG A 38 -12.07 4.49 8.61
CA ARG A 38 -13.33 4.38 7.84
C ARG A 38 -13.14 4.83 6.39
N ASP A 39 -12.55 5.99 6.16
CA ASP A 39 -12.32 6.54 4.81
C ASP A 39 -11.39 5.63 4.01
N LEU A 40 -10.33 5.16 4.68
CA LEU A 40 -9.42 4.17 4.12
C LEU A 40 -10.15 2.87 3.74
N ALA A 41 -11.05 2.37 4.58
CA ALA A 41 -11.84 1.18 4.28
C ALA A 41 -12.77 1.39 3.07
N VAL A 42 -13.41 2.56 2.96
CA VAL A 42 -14.22 2.94 1.78
C VAL A 42 -13.36 2.97 0.53
N HIS A 43 -12.18 3.61 0.58
CA HIS A 43 -11.24 3.66 -0.53
C HIS A 43 -10.86 2.27 -1.02
N ILE A 44 -10.51 1.36 -0.10
CA ILE A 44 -10.10 0.00 -0.46
C ILE A 44 -11.23 -0.77 -1.14
N VAL A 45 -12.47 -0.69 -0.62
CA VAL A 45 -13.62 -1.36 -1.25
C VAL A 45 -13.93 -0.78 -2.63
N ALA A 46 -13.83 0.54 -2.79
CA ALA A 46 -14.02 1.20 -4.07
C ALA A 46 -12.96 0.76 -5.10
N ARG A 47 -11.68 0.76 -4.70
CA ARG A 47 -10.54 0.33 -5.53
C ARG A 47 -10.67 -1.12 -5.98
N ASP A 48 -10.99 -2.03 -5.07
CA ASP A 48 -11.17 -3.45 -5.38
C ASP A 48 -12.32 -3.70 -6.35
N SER A 49 -13.33 -2.83 -6.34
CA SER A 49 -14.49 -2.95 -7.23
C SER A 49 -14.19 -2.43 -8.64
N ARG A 50 -13.27 -1.45 -8.78
CA ARG A 50 -12.95 -0.77 -10.04
C ARG A 50 -11.50 -0.24 -10.07
N PRO A 51 -10.51 -1.12 -10.27
CA PRO A 51 -9.10 -0.70 -10.33
C PRO A 51 -8.79 0.20 -11.54
N ASP A 52 -9.67 0.23 -12.54
CA ASP A 52 -9.58 1.02 -13.77
C ASP A 52 -9.99 2.50 -13.60
N THR A 53 -10.64 2.88 -12.50
CA THR A 53 -11.19 4.25 -12.31
C THR A 53 -10.50 5.08 -11.23
N ILE A 54 -9.51 4.53 -10.50
CA ILE A 54 -8.83 5.20 -9.39
C ILE A 54 -7.35 5.40 -9.74
N PHE A 55 -6.99 6.62 -10.15
CA PHE A 55 -5.60 7.01 -10.40
C PHE A 55 -5.06 7.87 -9.25
N GLY A 56 -3.97 7.42 -8.62
CA GLY A 56 -3.03 8.28 -7.89
C GLY A 56 -3.21 8.38 -6.36
N GLN A 57 -2.06 8.59 -5.70
CA GLN A 57 -1.97 9.00 -4.30
C GLN A 57 -2.66 10.37 -4.14
N GLY A 58 -3.87 10.39 -3.57
CA GLY A 58 -4.51 11.63 -3.09
C GLY A 58 -5.88 12.02 -3.67
N LEU A 59 -6.58 11.15 -4.42
CA LEU A 59 -7.91 11.40 -5.02
C LEU A 59 -7.96 12.56 -6.07
N PRO A 60 -8.69 12.37 -7.18
CA PRO A 60 -10.15 12.50 -7.14
C PRO A 60 -10.84 11.30 -7.77
N VAL A 61 -12.02 11.00 -7.25
CA VAL A 61 -12.97 10.10 -7.89
C VAL A 61 -13.35 10.68 -9.26
N VAL A 62 -12.84 10.11 -10.35
CA VAL A 62 -13.14 10.64 -11.69
C VAL A 62 -14.51 10.11 -12.14
N GLY A 63 -15.50 11.01 -12.16
CA GLY A 63 -16.82 10.81 -12.76
C GLY A 63 -17.94 10.45 -11.78
N ASP A 64 -19.16 10.90 -12.11
CA ASP A 64 -20.39 10.78 -11.29
C ASP A 64 -20.67 9.36 -10.79
N LYS A 65 -20.34 8.35 -11.62
CA LYS A 65 -20.58 6.95 -11.29
C LYS A 65 -19.65 6.43 -10.20
N ALA A 66 -18.43 6.93 -10.14
CA ALA A 66 -17.50 6.58 -9.08
C ALA A 66 -17.85 7.38 -7.81
N ALA A 67 -18.27 8.65 -7.93
CA ALA A 67 -18.71 9.46 -6.79
C ALA A 67 -19.93 8.84 -6.09
N ARG A 68 -20.93 8.39 -6.86
CA ARG A 68 -22.09 7.66 -6.32
C ARG A 68 -21.71 6.35 -5.65
N ALA A 69 -20.70 5.63 -6.16
CA ALA A 69 -20.24 4.39 -5.54
C ALA A 69 -19.59 4.66 -4.19
N TYR A 70 -18.79 5.72 -4.07
CA TYR A 70 -18.26 6.19 -2.79
C TYR A 70 -19.36 6.56 -1.81
N GLN A 71 -20.33 7.37 -2.22
CA GLN A 71 -21.49 7.73 -1.38
C GLN A 71 -22.27 6.51 -0.89
N GLN A 72 -22.46 5.48 -1.73
CA GLN A 72 -23.13 4.25 -1.32
C GLN A 72 -22.31 3.45 -0.30
N LEU A 73 -20.98 3.46 -0.41
CA LEU A 73 -20.09 2.81 0.56
C LEU A 73 -20.05 3.56 1.89
N GLU A 74 -20.11 4.89 1.86
CA GLU A 74 -20.18 5.74 3.05
C GLU A 74 -21.45 5.50 3.88
N GLN A 75 -22.52 4.97 3.29
CA GLN A 75 -23.73 4.58 4.02
C GLN A 75 -23.60 3.24 4.75
N LEU A 76 -22.54 2.47 4.52
CA LEU A 76 -22.36 1.15 5.12
C LEU A 76 -21.77 1.25 6.53
N GLY A 77 -22.17 0.31 7.40
CA GLY A 77 -21.49 0.10 8.67
C GLY A 77 -20.03 -0.31 8.46
N PHE A 78 -19.14 0.06 9.40
CA PHE A 78 -17.71 -0.23 9.29
C PHE A 78 -17.43 -1.73 9.13
N GLU A 79 -18.07 -2.59 9.92
CA GLU A 79 -17.92 -4.04 9.76
C GLU A 79 -18.38 -4.55 8.39
N ALA A 80 -19.41 -3.94 7.78
CA ALA A 80 -19.83 -4.30 6.43
C ALA A 80 -18.76 -3.94 5.39
N LEU A 81 -18.05 -2.81 5.57
CA LEU A 81 -16.87 -2.47 4.76
C LEU A 81 -15.76 -3.51 4.96
N LEU A 82 -15.44 -3.87 6.20
CA LEU A 82 -14.42 -4.88 6.50
C LEU A 82 -14.74 -6.25 5.91
N GLN A 83 -16.01 -6.67 5.92
CA GLN A 83 -16.42 -7.90 5.26
C GLN A 83 -16.21 -7.82 3.75
N ARG A 84 -16.54 -6.70 3.11
CA ARG A 84 -16.27 -6.52 1.67
C ARG A 84 -14.78 -6.56 1.34
N ILE A 85 -13.94 -5.92 2.15
CA ILE A 85 -12.48 -6.01 1.99
C ILE A 85 -12.03 -7.46 2.17
N LYS A 86 -12.53 -8.16 3.19
CA LYS A 86 -12.16 -9.56 3.45
C LYS A 86 -12.53 -10.49 2.30
N THR A 87 -13.73 -10.33 1.72
CA THR A 87 -14.22 -11.19 0.63
C THR A 87 -13.63 -10.83 -0.72
N GLY A 88 -13.26 -9.56 -0.92
CA GLY A 88 -12.91 -9.03 -2.23
C GLY A 88 -14.12 -8.96 -3.19
N PRO A 89 -13.89 -8.63 -4.47
CA PRO A 89 -14.96 -8.54 -5.47
C PRO A 89 -15.63 -9.90 -5.75
N PRO A 90 -16.90 -9.91 -6.18
CA PRO A 90 -17.65 -11.13 -6.50
C PRO A 90 -16.92 -12.04 -7.49
N GLN A 91 -17.16 -13.35 -7.42
CA GLN A 91 -16.44 -14.34 -8.25
C GLN A 91 -16.61 -14.12 -9.77
N TRP A 92 -17.73 -13.53 -10.17
CA TRP A 92 -18.07 -13.21 -11.56
C TRP A 92 -17.53 -11.85 -12.03
N SER A 93 -16.86 -11.08 -11.16
CA SER A 93 -16.34 -9.75 -11.51
C SER A 93 -15.08 -9.86 -12.38
N PRO A 94 -14.99 -9.11 -13.51
CA PRO A 94 -13.77 -8.98 -14.31
C PRO A 94 -12.55 -8.51 -13.50
N ALA A 95 -12.77 -7.75 -12.41
CA ALA A 95 -11.70 -7.29 -11.51
C ALA A 95 -11.00 -8.42 -10.76
N ARG A 96 -11.64 -9.59 -10.60
CA ARG A 96 -11.02 -10.75 -9.94
C ARG A 96 -10.07 -11.53 -10.87
N LEU A 97 -10.22 -11.37 -12.19
CA LEU A 97 -9.54 -12.18 -13.21
C LEU A 97 -8.18 -11.61 -13.66
N ARG A 98 -7.75 -10.47 -13.14
CA ARG A 98 -6.55 -9.78 -13.62
C ARG A 98 -5.35 -10.10 -12.73
N ALA A 99 -4.45 -10.97 -13.20
CA ALA A 99 -3.22 -11.33 -12.49
C ALA A 99 -2.28 -10.12 -12.20
N VAL A 100 -2.38 -9.05 -13.01
CA VAL A 100 -1.71 -7.75 -12.75
C VAL A 100 -2.26 -7.07 -11.48
N ASP A 101 -3.52 -7.32 -11.13
CA ASP A 101 -4.14 -6.76 -9.93
C ASP A 101 -3.52 -7.38 -8.67
N ASN A 102 -3.14 -8.66 -8.64
CA ASN A 102 -2.63 -9.31 -7.42
C ASN A 102 -1.32 -8.68 -6.90
N VAL A 103 -0.43 -8.24 -7.78
CA VAL A 103 0.85 -7.64 -7.37
C VAL A 103 0.61 -6.22 -6.84
N MET A 104 -0.11 -5.37 -7.60
CA MET A 104 -0.51 -4.03 -7.12
C MET A 104 -1.31 -4.12 -5.82
N ASN A 105 -2.19 -5.10 -5.68
CA ASN A 105 -2.95 -5.35 -4.45
C ASN A 105 -2.04 -5.67 -3.26
N THR A 106 -0.92 -6.38 -3.47
CA THR A 106 0.03 -6.66 -2.38
C THR A 106 0.64 -5.38 -1.84
N VAL A 107 1.12 -4.50 -2.72
CA VAL A 107 1.66 -3.19 -2.32
C VAL A 107 0.62 -2.35 -1.60
N GLU A 108 -0.59 -2.25 -2.14
CA GLU A 108 -1.63 -1.37 -1.61
C GLU A 108 -2.12 -1.84 -0.24
N PHE A 109 -2.37 -3.14 -0.09
CA PHE A 109 -2.73 -3.69 1.21
C PHE A 109 -1.60 -3.58 2.22
N TYR A 110 -0.34 -3.76 1.79
CA TYR A 110 0.81 -3.57 2.66
C TYR A 110 0.88 -2.11 3.15
N VAL A 111 0.94 -1.14 2.23
CA VAL A 111 1.08 0.29 2.54
C VAL A 111 -0.07 0.75 3.44
N HIS A 112 -1.31 0.41 3.09
CA HIS A 112 -2.46 0.84 3.88
C HIS A 112 -2.63 0.07 5.20
N THR A 113 -2.04 -1.11 5.35
CA THR A 113 -1.91 -1.73 6.67
C THR A 113 -0.97 -0.89 7.55
N GLU A 114 0.17 -0.46 7.00
CA GLU A 114 1.12 0.38 7.74
C GLU A 114 0.57 1.78 8.00
N ASP A 115 -0.21 2.36 7.07
CA ASP A 115 -0.90 3.64 7.29
C ASP A 115 -1.83 3.59 8.52
N VAL A 116 -2.40 2.43 8.84
CA VAL A 116 -3.26 2.21 10.02
C VAL A 116 -2.42 1.90 11.27
N LEU A 117 -1.40 1.06 11.14
CA LEU A 117 -0.61 0.61 12.29
C LEU A 117 0.34 1.70 12.82
N ARG A 118 0.85 2.56 11.92
CA ARG A 118 1.88 3.56 12.24
C ARG A 118 1.32 4.96 12.54
N ALA A 119 0.01 5.17 12.43
CA ALA A 119 -0.62 6.44 12.77
C ALA A 119 -0.81 6.66 14.29
N ASP A 120 -0.71 5.60 15.09
CA ASP A 120 -0.82 5.69 16.55
C ASP A 120 0.31 6.54 17.15
N PRO A 121 0.00 7.44 18.11
CA PRO A 121 1.02 8.00 18.99
C PRO A 121 1.76 6.88 19.73
N GLY A 122 3.07 6.76 19.49
CA GLY A 122 3.91 5.69 20.04
C GLY A 122 4.13 4.49 19.12
N ALA A 123 3.65 4.53 17.86
CA ALA A 123 3.97 3.50 16.88
C ALA A 123 5.47 3.29 16.67
N ASP A 124 6.29 4.35 16.78
CA ASP A 124 7.75 4.27 16.66
C ASP A 124 8.43 3.53 17.82
N GLN A 125 7.72 3.33 18.92
CA GLN A 125 8.21 2.56 20.07
C GLN A 125 7.83 1.07 19.97
N ARG A 126 6.97 0.70 19.00
CA ARG A 126 6.55 -0.68 18.79
C ARG A 126 7.43 -1.33 17.72
N PRO A 127 7.82 -2.60 17.89
CA PRO A 127 8.51 -3.33 16.85
C PRO A 127 7.69 -3.35 15.56
N ARG A 128 8.35 -3.18 14.41
CA ARG A 128 7.70 -3.37 13.11
C ARG A 128 7.21 -4.81 12.99
N ARG A 129 6.05 -4.99 12.36
CA ARG A 129 5.48 -6.34 12.21
C ARG A 129 6.40 -7.20 11.35
N SER A 130 6.36 -8.51 11.59
CA SER A 130 7.02 -9.46 10.69
C SER A 130 6.30 -9.50 9.34
N VAL A 131 7.08 -9.42 8.26
CA VAL A 131 6.61 -9.49 6.87
C VAL A 131 7.14 -10.78 6.25
N ALA A 132 6.26 -11.56 5.63
CA ALA A 132 6.64 -12.81 4.99
C ALA A 132 7.59 -12.57 3.80
N ASP A 133 8.57 -13.45 3.59
CA ASP A 133 9.57 -13.28 2.52
C ASP A 133 8.96 -13.24 1.12
N SER A 134 7.85 -13.94 0.90
CA SER A 134 7.08 -13.87 -0.35
C SER A 134 6.50 -12.48 -0.61
N VAL A 135 6.03 -11.80 0.44
CA VAL A 135 5.56 -10.40 0.38
C VAL A 135 6.75 -9.49 0.11
N ARG A 136 7.85 -9.62 0.84
CA ARG A 136 9.07 -8.81 0.62
C ARG A 136 9.60 -8.91 -0.80
N THR A 137 9.69 -10.14 -1.32
CA THR A 137 10.13 -10.41 -2.70
C THR A 137 9.19 -9.75 -3.72
N THR A 138 7.87 -9.81 -3.48
CA THR A 138 6.86 -9.19 -4.34
C THR A 138 7.00 -7.66 -4.33
N LEU A 139 7.11 -7.07 -3.13
CA LEU A 139 7.31 -5.63 -2.93
C LEU A 139 8.58 -5.15 -3.65
N TRP A 140 9.71 -5.81 -3.43
CA TRP A 140 10.98 -5.44 -4.07
C TRP A 140 10.91 -5.46 -5.60
N ASN A 141 10.45 -6.58 -6.16
CA ASN A 141 10.41 -6.79 -7.60
C ASN A 141 9.49 -5.80 -8.30
N GLN A 142 8.35 -5.49 -7.69
CA GLN A 142 7.42 -4.50 -8.23
C GLN A 142 7.97 -3.09 -8.08
N ALA A 143 8.39 -2.71 -6.87
CA ALA A 143 8.83 -1.35 -6.58
C ALA A 143 10.03 -0.93 -7.43
N SER A 144 10.98 -1.85 -7.61
CA SER A 144 12.16 -1.64 -8.44
C SER A 144 11.82 -1.30 -9.89
N ARG A 145 10.70 -1.81 -10.42
CA ARG A 145 10.29 -1.64 -11.81
C ARG A 145 9.27 -0.53 -12.03
N THR A 146 8.50 -0.16 -11.00
CA THR A 146 7.36 0.76 -11.17
C THR A 146 7.33 1.93 -10.19
N LEU A 147 7.64 1.71 -8.91
CA LEU A 147 7.42 2.71 -7.84
C LEU A 147 8.63 3.62 -7.61
N PHE A 148 9.85 3.07 -7.70
CA PHE A 148 11.07 3.80 -7.42
C PHE A 148 11.43 4.83 -8.51
N ILE A 149 10.98 4.61 -9.75
CA ILE A 149 11.15 5.53 -10.88
C ILE A 149 10.44 6.87 -10.62
N PRO A 150 9.11 6.91 -10.37
CA PRO A 150 8.43 8.16 -10.07
C PRO A 150 8.89 8.78 -8.74
N ALA A 151 9.30 7.98 -7.75
CA ALA A 151 9.86 8.49 -6.50
C ALA A 151 11.15 9.30 -6.74
N ALA A 152 12.10 8.77 -7.52
CA ALA A 152 13.32 9.49 -7.90
C ALA A 152 13.00 10.79 -8.68
N ARG A 153 12.05 10.72 -9.61
CA ARG A 153 11.59 11.91 -10.35
C ARG A 153 11.00 12.98 -9.44
N LYS A 154 10.12 12.59 -8.50
CA LYS A 154 9.48 13.51 -7.54
C LYS A 154 10.52 14.16 -6.63
N ALA A 155 11.51 13.39 -6.17
CA ALA A 155 12.61 13.88 -5.34
C ALA A 155 13.61 14.77 -6.10
N ARG A 156 13.58 14.80 -7.45
CA ARG A 156 14.58 15.46 -8.31
C ARG A 156 16.01 15.04 -7.94
N ARG A 157 16.19 13.75 -7.66
CA ARG A 157 17.46 13.14 -7.25
C ARG A 157 17.71 11.85 -8.01
N ARG A 158 18.98 11.48 -8.11
CA ARG A 158 19.40 10.14 -8.51
C ARG A 158 19.40 9.24 -7.27
N LEU A 159 18.37 8.43 -7.11
CA LEU A 159 18.17 7.61 -5.92
C LEU A 159 18.67 6.18 -6.17
N THR A 160 19.54 5.70 -5.30
CA THR A 160 19.86 4.28 -5.17
C THR A 160 19.05 3.70 -4.03
N PHE A 161 18.15 2.79 -4.34
CA PHE A 161 17.42 1.99 -3.34
C PHE A 161 18.25 0.73 -3.08
N LEU A 162 18.78 0.59 -1.87
CA LEU A 162 19.63 -0.50 -1.43
C LEU A 162 18.90 -1.30 -0.34
N SER A 163 18.68 -2.58 -0.60
CA SER A 163 18.16 -3.52 0.39
C SER A 163 19.21 -4.58 0.70
N PRO A 164 19.84 -4.55 1.89
CA PRO A 164 20.87 -5.51 2.27
C PRO A 164 20.39 -6.96 2.13
N GLY A 165 21.18 -7.80 1.47
CA GLY A 165 20.84 -9.20 1.21
C GLY A 165 19.81 -9.44 0.09
N VAL A 166 19.23 -8.38 -0.48
CA VAL A 166 18.26 -8.47 -1.60
C VAL A 166 18.84 -7.88 -2.88
N GLY A 167 19.38 -6.66 -2.84
CA GLY A 167 20.00 -6.01 -4.00
C GLY A 167 19.90 -4.49 -3.98
N ALA A 168 20.32 -3.87 -5.08
CA ALA A 168 20.27 -2.42 -5.26
C ALA A 168 19.77 -2.04 -6.66
N VAL A 169 18.99 -0.97 -6.75
CA VAL A 169 18.56 -0.37 -8.03
C VAL A 169 18.70 1.15 -7.98
N THR A 170 19.13 1.75 -9.08
CA THR A 170 19.32 3.20 -9.17
C THR A 170 18.41 3.80 -10.24
N HIS A 171 17.69 4.85 -9.87
CA HIS A 171 16.78 5.59 -10.75
C HIS A 171 17.02 7.10 -10.64
N GLY A 172 16.68 7.85 -11.69
CA GLY A 172 16.92 9.30 -11.78
C GLY A 172 17.95 9.65 -12.86
N ARG A 173 18.14 10.94 -13.12
CA ARG A 173 19.05 11.39 -14.20
C ARG A 173 20.49 11.38 -13.71
N THR A 174 21.44 11.07 -14.60
CA THR A 174 22.87 10.97 -14.27
C THR A 174 23.45 12.26 -13.64
N GLY A 175 22.91 13.43 -13.98
CA GLY A 175 23.36 14.72 -13.44
C GLY A 175 22.63 15.20 -12.18
N ASP A 176 21.61 14.48 -11.70
CA ASP A 176 20.91 14.87 -10.47
C ASP A 176 21.75 14.48 -9.24
N PRO A 177 21.66 15.23 -8.11
CA PRO A 177 22.32 14.86 -6.86
C PRO A 177 21.97 13.44 -6.44
N MET A 178 22.99 12.67 -6.04
CA MET A 178 22.83 11.28 -5.69
C MET A 178 22.47 11.11 -4.21
N LEU A 179 21.58 10.17 -3.91
CA LEU A 179 21.22 9.79 -2.54
C LEU A 179 21.01 8.26 -2.49
N ILE A 180 21.60 7.62 -1.48
CA ILE A 180 21.41 6.20 -1.21
C ILE A 180 20.37 6.07 -0.10
N LEU A 181 19.33 5.30 -0.39
CA LEU A 181 18.26 4.92 0.53
C LEU A 181 18.46 3.46 0.88
N GLU A 182 18.85 3.18 2.12
CA GLU A 182 19.13 1.83 2.62
C GLU A 182 18.04 1.38 3.60
N GLY A 183 17.43 0.22 3.36
CA GLY A 183 16.39 -0.33 4.23
C GLY A 183 15.81 -1.64 3.71
N ALA A 184 14.94 -2.27 4.51
CA ALA A 184 14.20 -3.45 4.05
C ALA A 184 13.30 -3.09 2.84
N PRO A 185 12.98 -4.05 1.95
CA PRO A 185 12.17 -3.77 0.76
C PRO A 185 10.86 -3.04 1.05
N GLU A 186 10.20 -3.43 2.13
CA GLU A 186 8.94 -2.88 2.56
C GLU A 186 9.04 -1.42 3.08
N GLU A 187 10.13 -1.06 3.74
CA GLU A 187 10.39 0.30 4.23
C GLU A 187 10.74 1.24 3.06
N LEU A 188 11.50 0.74 2.09
CA LEU A 188 11.79 1.47 0.85
C LEU A 188 10.51 1.72 0.04
N VAL A 189 9.56 0.78 0.05
CA VAL A 189 8.23 0.97 -0.54
C VAL A 189 7.46 2.07 0.19
N LEU A 190 7.38 2.06 1.52
CA LEU A 190 6.72 3.13 2.29
C LEU A 190 7.31 4.50 2.00
N TRP A 191 8.65 4.60 1.96
CA TRP A 191 9.34 5.83 1.61
C TRP A 191 8.97 6.30 0.20
N ALA A 192 8.96 5.40 -0.79
CA ALA A 192 8.57 5.71 -2.16
C ALA A 192 7.08 6.11 -2.27
N PHE A 193 6.24 5.62 -1.35
CA PHE A 193 4.85 6.03 -1.21
C PHE A 193 4.68 7.37 -0.47
N GLY A 194 5.76 8.03 -0.07
CA GLY A 194 5.71 9.32 0.61
C GLY A 194 5.52 9.23 2.12
N ARG A 195 5.59 8.03 2.72
CA ARG A 195 5.53 7.82 4.19
C ARG A 195 6.94 7.94 4.78
N GLN A 196 7.67 8.98 4.38
CA GLN A 196 9.10 9.10 4.64
C GLN A 196 9.42 9.17 6.13
N GLU A 197 8.61 9.89 6.90
CA GLU A 197 8.78 10.04 8.35
C GLU A 197 8.45 8.75 9.12
N ALA A 198 7.55 7.93 8.58
CA ALA A 198 7.14 6.67 9.21
C ALA A 198 7.96 5.45 8.73
N ALA A 199 8.84 5.61 7.74
CA ALA A 199 9.63 4.54 7.14
C ALA A 199 11.02 4.43 7.77
N GLU A 200 11.47 3.22 8.05
CA GLU A 200 12.80 2.93 8.58
C GLU A 200 13.83 2.84 7.45
N VAL A 201 14.21 3.99 6.90
CA VAL A 201 15.18 4.11 5.81
C VAL A 201 16.35 4.98 6.25
N THR A 202 17.56 4.43 6.12
CA THR A 202 18.79 5.21 6.30
C THR A 202 19.14 5.94 5.01
N MET A 203 19.39 7.23 5.10
CA MET A 203 19.76 8.08 3.97
C MET A 203 21.25 8.42 4.05
N ARG A 204 21.98 8.22 2.95
CA ARG A 204 23.41 8.56 2.86
C ARG A 204 23.70 9.26 1.54
N GLU A 205 24.45 10.34 1.61
CA GLU A 205 25.12 10.89 0.44
C GLU A 205 26.38 10.06 0.17
N PRO A 206 26.75 9.84 -1.11
CA PRO A 206 27.93 9.06 -1.47
C PRO A 206 29.25 9.70 -1.04
#